data_AF-A0A0H1QYL9-F1
#
_entry.id   AF-A0A0H1QYL9-F1
#
_cell.length_a   1.000
_cell.length_b   1.000
_cell.length_c   1.000
_cell.angle_alpha   90.00
_cell.angle_beta   90.00
_cell.angle_gamma   90.00
#
_symmetry.space_group_name_H-M   'P 1'
#
loop_
_entity.id
_entity.type
_entity.pdbx_description
1 polymer ?
#
loop_
_entity_poly.entity_id
_entity_poly.type
_entity_poly.pdbx_seq_one_letter_code
_entity_poly.pdbx_strand_id
1 'polypeptide(L)'
;MELPIIPGSIALLDGQQRTSGFEVVFQEFKEFIKNNGFDVDNGIIEQYYELFNFELPIVLINSIKISDKVRTEKKLPEDIDPTDIERAFFFIINKTQKAVNASLKDELAYKTISAGIRGIPVIEKELWRTEVVPIANSLNGEQGPLEGLINLGGVPGLKKPIQLNGFVTSLKSLFSNEHFTSLTAEKKREFLHAYWGMIREIIPETFDKESYNKFLLTKSIGIYSLNNLANDIFNHCLNRHVDPFLKENLRSYLYPLKNFDWSIETSPFAILAGKKGVKRAKEMMIELVKVAEVNEA
;
A
#
# COMPACT_ATOMS: atom_id res chain seq x y z
N MET A 1 -36.08 14.76 12.75
CA MET A 1 -35.36 14.50 14.00
C MET A 1 -34.25 15.54 14.05
N GLU A 2 -34.35 16.53 14.94
CA GLU A 2 -33.34 17.59 15.05
C GLU A 2 -32.22 17.10 15.96
N LEU A 3 -30.98 17.15 15.47
CA LEU A 3 -29.80 16.76 16.24
C LEU A 3 -29.49 17.88 17.25
N PRO A 4 -29.41 17.58 18.56
CA PRO A 4 -29.05 18.59 19.55
C PRO A 4 -27.59 19.02 19.35
N ILE A 5 -27.40 20.32 19.10
CA ILE A 5 -26.09 20.96 18.91
C ILE A 5 -25.51 21.32 20.29
N ILE A 6 -25.26 20.32 21.13
CA ILE A 6 -24.54 20.50 22.40
C ILE A 6 -23.11 19.97 22.21
N PRO A 7 -22.05 20.70 22.61
CA PRO A 7 -20.68 20.20 22.52
C PRO A 7 -20.53 18.84 23.24
N GLY A 8 -20.02 17.82 22.54
CA GLY A 8 -19.89 16.45 23.07
C GLY A 8 -21.06 15.50 22.78
N SER A 9 -22.14 15.96 22.14
CA SER A 9 -23.32 15.13 21.83
C SER A 9 -23.09 14.06 20.76
N ILE A 10 -22.07 14.28 19.92
CA ILE A 10 -21.70 13.38 18.83
C ILE A 10 -20.20 13.11 18.97
N ALA A 11 -19.85 11.88 19.34
CA ALA A 11 -18.47 11.40 19.34
C ALA A 11 -18.28 10.48 18.12
N LEU A 12 -17.56 10.97 17.11
CA LEU A 12 -17.23 10.19 15.92
C LEU A 12 -15.94 9.39 16.21
N LEU A 13 -16.07 8.08 16.34
CA LEU A 13 -14.94 7.17 16.55
C LEU A 13 -14.58 6.52 15.22
N ASP A 14 -13.62 7.11 14.51
CA ASP A 14 -12.91 6.41 13.44
C ASP A 14 -12.08 5.27 14.06
N GLY A 15 -11.95 4.15 13.35
CA GLY A 15 -11.34 2.88 13.77
C GLY A 15 -9.85 2.92 14.14
N GLN A 16 -9.30 4.12 14.38
CA GLN A 16 -7.98 4.35 14.96
C GLN A 16 -7.99 5.14 16.28
N GLN A 17 -9.14 5.33 16.95
CA GLN A 17 -9.22 6.03 18.24
C GLN A 17 -8.57 7.42 18.25
N ARG A 18 -8.92 8.28 17.29
CA ARG A 18 -8.57 9.70 17.30
C ARG A 18 -9.84 10.53 17.31
N THR A 19 -10.04 11.31 18.37
CA THR A 19 -11.21 12.18 18.62
C THR A 19 -11.19 13.47 17.79
N SER A 20 -10.60 13.49 16.59
CA SER A 20 -10.32 14.77 15.92
C SER A 20 -10.32 14.74 14.39
N GLY A 21 -10.94 13.72 13.76
CA GLY A 21 -10.84 13.51 12.31
C GLY A 21 -11.47 14.62 11.45
N PHE A 22 -12.66 15.10 11.79
CA PHE A 22 -13.37 16.10 10.97
C PHE A 22 -13.07 17.54 11.37
N GLU A 23 -13.01 17.83 12.67
CA GLU A 23 -12.76 19.20 13.18
C GLU A 23 -11.37 19.70 12.76
N VAL A 24 -10.32 18.87 12.89
CA VAL A 24 -8.95 19.29 12.54
C VAL A 24 -8.81 19.52 11.04
N VAL A 25 -9.37 18.63 10.22
CA VAL A 25 -9.35 18.78 8.74
C VAL A 25 -10.16 19.99 8.31
N PHE A 26 -11.29 20.26 8.96
CA PHE A 26 -12.10 21.45 8.70
C PHE A 26 -11.36 22.75 9.10
N GLN A 27 -10.68 22.77 10.24
CA GLN A 27 -9.89 23.94 10.66
C GLN A 27 -8.65 24.13 9.77
N GLU A 28 -7.96 23.07 9.36
CA GLU A 28 -6.84 23.11 8.42
C GLU A 28 -7.29 23.64 7.05
N PHE A 29 -8.45 23.20 6.55
CA PHE A 29 -9.06 23.71 5.31
C PHE A 29 -9.45 25.19 5.43
N LYS A 30 -10.02 25.59 6.57
CA LYS A 30 -10.38 26.98 6.85
C LYS A 30 -9.15 27.89 6.95
N GLU A 31 -8.07 27.42 7.57
CA GLU A 31 -6.77 28.11 7.60
C GLU A 31 -6.14 28.19 6.21
N PHE A 32 -6.24 27.13 5.40
CA PHE A 32 -5.77 27.12 4.03
C PHE A 32 -6.48 28.16 3.14
N ILE A 33 -7.81 28.27 3.22
CA ILE A 33 -8.58 29.32 2.52
C ILE A 33 -8.19 30.71 3.02
N LYS A 34 -8.03 30.85 4.34
CA LYS A 34 -7.65 32.13 4.98
C LYS A 34 -6.25 32.60 4.57
N ASN A 35 -5.32 31.68 4.35
CA ASN A 35 -3.92 31.98 4.03
C ASN A 35 -3.65 32.18 2.53
N ASN A 36 -4.46 31.60 1.65
CA ASN A 36 -4.22 31.64 0.19
C ASN A 36 -5.20 32.54 -0.59
N GLY A 37 -6.27 33.04 0.04
CA GLY A 37 -7.27 33.89 -0.62
C GLY A 37 -8.21 33.10 -1.55
N PHE A 38 -9.33 33.73 -1.92
CA PHE A 38 -10.41 33.16 -2.75
C PHE A 38 -10.03 33.05 -4.25
N ASP A 39 -8.93 32.38 -4.57
CA ASP A 39 -8.65 31.92 -5.95
C ASP A 39 -8.75 30.39 -6.03
N VAL A 40 -9.73 29.84 -5.32
CA VAL A 40 -10.12 28.43 -5.36
C VAL A 40 -11.40 28.35 -6.17
N ASP A 41 -11.36 27.62 -7.27
CA ASP A 41 -12.51 27.39 -8.14
C ASP A 41 -13.72 26.91 -7.32
N ASN A 42 -14.84 27.65 -7.39
CA ASN A 42 -16.06 27.35 -6.64
C ASN A 42 -16.59 25.93 -6.93
N GLY A 43 -16.31 25.37 -8.11
CA GLY A 43 -16.68 23.98 -8.44
C GLY A 43 -15.93 22.93 -7.60
N ILE A 44 -14.70 23.22 -7.18
CA ILE A 44 -13.93 22.33 -6.28
C ILE A 44 -14.53 22.38 -4.88
N ILE A 45 -14.94 23.57 -4.41
CA ILE A 45 -15.56 23.76 -3.09
C ILE A 45 -16.91 23.01 -3.01
N GLU A 46 -17.73 23.05 -4.06
CA GLU A 46 -18.98 22.27 -4.13
C GLU A 46 -18.74 20.75 -4.14
N GLN A 47 -17.76 20.26 -4.91
CA GLN A 47 -17.39 18.84 -4.90
C GLN A 47 -16.89 18.38 -3.52
N TYR A 48 -16.18 19.24 -2.79
CA TYR A 48 -15.81 18.98 -1.41
C TYR A 48 -17.02 18.94 -0.47
N TYR A 49 -17.97 19.87 -0.64
CA TYR A 49 -19.23 19.86 0.12
C TYR A 49 -20.07 18.60 -0.13
N GLU A 50 -20.08 18.08 -1.36
CA GLU A 50 -20.71 16.78 -1.68
C GLU A 50 -20.02 15.61 -0.98
N LEU A 51 -18.69 15.64 -0.84
CA LEU A 51 -17.93 14.63 -0.08
C LEU A 51 -18.22 14.68 1.43
N PHE A 52 -18.54 15.87 1.98
CA PHE A 52 -19.04 16.01 3.35
C PHE A 52 -20.50 15.53 3.50
N ASN A 53 -21.27 15.47 2.41
CA ASN A 53 -22.66 15.01 2.37
C ASN A 53 -22.82 13.52 2.04
N PHE A 54 -21.73 12.76 1.97
CA PHE A 54 -21.81 11.31 1.89
C PHE A 54 -22.45 10.75 3.18
N GLU A 55 -23.56 10.02 3.02
CA GLU A 55 -24.22 9.32 4.11
C GLU A 55 -23.28 8.24 4.67
N LEU A 56 -22.53 8.59 5.72
CA LEU A 56 -21.93 7.58 6.57
C LEU A 56 -23.07 6.77 7.20
N PRO A 57 -23.03 5.42 7.17
CA PRO A 57 -23.91 4.62 8.01
C PRO A 57 -23.49 4.83 9.47
N ILE A 58 -24.00 5.89 10.09
CA ILE A 58 -23.82 6.18 11.51
C ILE A 58 -24.86 5.36 12.25
N VAL A 59 -24.43 4.26 12.87
CA VAL A 59 -25.26 3.54 13.82
C VAL A 59 -25.22 4.31 15.14
N LEU A 60 -26.25 5.11 15.40
CA LEU A 60 -26.43 5.78 16.67
C LEU A 60 -26.96 4.79 17.71
N ILE A 61 -26.21 4.63 18.80
CA ILE A 61 -26.55 3.75 19.89
C ILE A 61 -27.11 4.60 21.02
N ASN A 62 -28.37 4.38 21.40
CA ASN A 62 -28.95 5.02 22.56
C ASN A 62 -28.62 4.19 23.81
N SER A 63 -27.44 4.44 24.37
CA SER A 63 -26.88 3.71 25.52
C SER A 63 -27.80 3.75 26.74
N ILE A 64 -28.47 4.89 26.99
CA ILE A 64 -29.45 5.08 28.08
C ILE A 64 -30.66 4.15 27.90
N LYS A 65 -31.30 4.17 26.73
CA LYS A 65 -32.47 3.32 26.47
C LYS A 65 -32.11 1.84 26.51
N ILE A 66 -30.89 1.48 26.12
CA ILE A 66 -30.39 0.10 26.18
C ILE A 66 -30.10 -0.30 27.63
N SER A 67 -29.46 0.55 28.44
CA SER A 67 -29.24 0.26 29.87
C SER A 67 -30.56 0.10 30.61
N ASP A 68 -31.53 0.97 30.35
CA ASP A 68 -32.87 0.90 30.96
C ASP A 68 -33.57 -0.40 30.61
N LYS A 69 -33.56 -0.79 29.33
CA LYS A 69 -34.16 -2.02 28.84
C LYS A 69 -33.46 -3.27 29.39
N VAL A 70 -32.13 -3.25 29.48
CA VAL A 70 -31.33 -4.36 30.06
C VAL A 70 -31.64 -4.54 31.55
N ARG A 71 -31.80 -3.43 32.29
CA ARG A 71 -32.23 -3.44 33.70
C ARG A 71 -33.64 -4.01 33.87
N THR A 72 -34.57 -3.67 32.97
CA THR A 72 -35.96 -4.16 33.07
C THR A 72 -36.13 -5.62 32.62
N GLU A 73 -35.39 -6.08 31.60
CA GLU A 73 -35.70 -7.33 30.91
C GLU A 73 -34.81 -8.53 31.26
N LYS A 74 -33.57 -8.35 31.78
CA LYS A 74 -32.55 -9.44 31.68
C LYS A 74 -31.89 -9.98 32.95
N LYS A 75 -32.28 -9.59 34.18
CA LYS A 75 -31.64 -10.10 35.42
C LYS A 75 -30.09 -10.08 35.38
N LEU A 76 -29.54 -9.06 34.73
CA LEU A 76 -28.11 -8.78 34.74
C LEU A 76 -27.77 -7.92 35.98
N PRO A 77 -26.50 -7.84 36.41
CA PRO A 77 -26.12 -7.11 37.63
C PRO A 77 -26.67 -5.67 37.64
N GLU A 78 -27.12 -5.21 38.80
CA GLU A 78 -27.98 -4.02 38.95
C GLU A 78 -27.38 -2.67 38.50
N ASP A 79 -26.07 -2.59 38.23
CA ASP A 79 -25.39 -1.32 37.94
C ASP A 79 -24.73 -1.27 36.55
N ILE A 80 -25.41 -1.71 35.50
CA ILE A 80 -24.94 -1.40 34.13
C ILE A 80 -25.21 0.08 33.84
N ASP A 81 -24.13 0.86 33.73
CA ASP A 81 -24.15 2.27 33.34
C ASP A 81 -24.22 2.40 31.81
N PRO A 82 -24.86 3.44 31.24
CA PRO A 82 -24.79 3.75 29.81
C PRO A 82 -23.36 3.71 29.24
N THR A 83 -22.37 4.14 30.00
CA THR A 83 -20.95 4.10 29.62
C THR A 83 -20.41 2.67 29.48
N ASP A 84 -20.94 1.69 30.19
CA ASP A 84 -20.57 0.28 30.03
C ASP A 84 -21.14 -0.32 28.75
N ILE A 85 -22.33 0.13 28.33
CA ILE A 85 -22.91 -0.19 27.02
C ILE A 85 -22.04 0.38 25.91
N GLU A 86 -21.63 1.64 26.02
CA GLU A 86 -20.73 2.27 25.05
C GLU A 86 -19.37 1.56 24.97
N ARG A 87 -18.76 1.23 26.11
CA ARG A 87 -17.53 0.44 26.16
C ARG A 87 -17.69 -0.92 25.51
N ALA A 88 -18.81 -1.62 25.76
CA ALA A 88 -19.09 -2.92 25.17
C ALA A 88 -19.25 -2.82 23.65
N PHE A 89 -20.01 -1.85 23.14
CA PHE A 89 -20.14 -1.64 21.70
C PHE A 89 -18.85 -1.19 21.06
N PHE A 90 -18.08 -0.32 21.69
CA PHE A 90 -16.77 0.08 21.21
C PHE A 90 -15.80 -1.10 21.16
N PHE A 91 -15.80 -1.95 22.19
CA PHE A 91 -15.05 -3.19 22.20
C PHE A 91 -15.52 -4.13 21.08
N ILE A 92 -16.82 -4.35 20.93
CA ILE A 92 -17.40 -5.20 19.89
C ILE A 92 -17.02 -4.65 18.51
N ILE A 93 -17.28 -3.38 18.20
CA ILE A 93 -16.97 -2.77 16.89
C ILE A 93 -15.48 -2.90 16.60
N ASN A 94 -14.59 -2.50 17.51
CA ASN A 94 -13.14 -2.64 17.29
C ASN A 94 -12.67 -4.10 17.16
N LYS A 95 -13.36 -5.06 17.81
CA LYS A 95 -13.00 -6.48 17.74
C LYS A 95 -13.65 -7.23 16.57
N THR A 96 -14.80 -6.77 16.09
CA THR A 96 -15.64 -7.46 15.09
C THR A 96 -15.54 -6.84 13.71
N GLN A 97 -15.28 -5.53 13.61
CA GLN A 97 -14.99 -4.89 12.33
C GLN A 97 -13.60 -5.33 11.87
N LYS A 98 -13.57 -6.04 10.74
CA LYS A 98 -12.30 -6.38 10.12
C LYS A 98 -11.75 -5.15 9.44
N ALA A 99 -10.51 -4.78 9.80
CA ALA A 99 -9.78 -3.75 9.07
C ALA A 99 -9.75 -4.11 7.58
N VAL A 100 -9.98 -3.10 6.73
CA VAL A 100 -9.83 -3.24 5.28
C VAL A 100 -8.44 -3.79 4.95
N ASN A 101 -8.35 -4.76 4.04
CA ASN A 101 -7.08 -5.33 3.61
C ASN A 101 -6.14 -4.22 3.10
N ALA A 102 -4.86 -4.28 3.46
CA ALA A 102 -3.91 -3.24 3.09
C ALA A 102 -3.73 -3.06 1.57
N SER A 103 -3.77 -4.14 0.77
CA SER A 103 -3.76 -4.05 -0.70
C SER A 103 -4.98 -3.29 -1.22
N LEU A 104 -6.15 -3.56 -0.64
CA LEU A 104 -7.37 -2.84 -0.98
C LEU A 104 -7.31 -1.36 -0.55
N LYS A 105 -6.68 -1.05 0.59
CA LYS A 105 -6.44 0.34 1.01
C LYS A 105 -5.59 1.11 0.00
N ASP A 106 -4.50 0.51 -0.49
CA ASP A 106 -3.63 1.13 -1.50
C ASP A 106 -4.40 1.38 -2.81
N GLU A 107 -5.15 0.40 -3.29
CA GLU A 107 -5.96 0.51 -4.51
C GLU A 107 -7.08 1.56 -4.37
N LEU A 108 -7.74 1.62 -3.21
CA LEU A 108 -8.75 2.64 -2.92
C LEU A 108 -8.11 4.04 -2.85
N ALA A 109 -6.98 4.19 -2.17
CA ALA A 109 -6.27 5.47 -2.09
C ALA A 109 -5.90 5.99 -3.48
N TYR A 110 -5.35 5.13 -4.35
CA TYR A 110 -5.07 5.46 -5.74
C TYR A 110 -6.33 5.91 -6.50
N LYS A 111 -7.44 5.17 -6.40
CA LYS A 111 -8.69 5.51 -7.08
C LYS A 111 -9.27 6.84 -6.60
N THR A 112 -9.22 7.09 -5.30
CA THR A 112 -9.65 8.36 -4.68
C THR A 112 -8.85 9.54 -5.25
N ILE A 113 -7.51 9.43 -5.26
CA ILE A 113 -6.64 10.47 -5.83
C ILE A 113 -6.88 10.63 -7.34
N SER A 114 -7.05 9.53 -8.08
CA SER A 114 -7.30 9.57 -9.53
C SER A 114 -8.64 10.21 -9.89
N ALA A 115 -9.64 10.10 -9.02
CA ALA A 115 -10.93 10.75 -9.16
C ALA A 115 -10.91 12.27 -8.85
N GLY A 116 -9.74 12.84 -8.52
CA GLY A 116 -9.58 14.26 -8.20
C GLY A 116 -9.82 14.61 -6.73
N ILE A 117 -10.17 13.65 -5.87
CA ILE A 117 -10.39 13.88 -4.45
C ILE A 117 -9.04 14.11 -3.76
N ARG A 118 -8.89 15.19 -3.00
CA ARG A 118 -7.65 15.58 -2.29
C ARG A 118 -7.90 15.89 -0.81
N GLY A 119 -6.87 16.20 -0.04
CA GLY A 119 -7.02 16.75 1.31
C GLY A 119 -7.39 15.71 2.38
N ILE A 120 -7.16 14.43 2.10
CA ILE A 120 -7.36 13.32 3.05
C ILE A 120 -5.99 13.03 3.71
N PRO A 121 -5.71 13.49 4.95
CA PRO A 121 -4.34 13.51 5.48
C PRO A 121 -3.65 12.14 5.55
N VAL A 122 -4.41 11.06 5.74
CA VAL A 122 -3.86 9.70 5.76
C VAL A 122 -3.40 9.23 4.39
N ILE A 123 -4.06 9.68 3.31
CA ILE A 123 -3.66 9.37 1.93
C ILE A 123 -2.51 10.30 1.51
N GLU A 124 -2.60 11.59 1.83
CA GLU A 124 -1.58 12.59 1.46
C GLU A 124 -0.21 12.28 2.10
N LYS A 125 -0.19 11.79 3.35
CA LYS A 125 1.06 11.34 4.02
C LYS A 125 1.76 10.18 3.32
N GLU A 126 1.01 9.40 2.54
CA GLU A 126 1.52 8.26 1.80
C GLU A 126 1.26 8.39 0.29
N LEU A 127 1.21 9.63 -0.22
CA LEU A 127 0.86 9.92 -1.62
C LEU A 127 1.74 9.16 -2.62
N TRP A 128 3.02 8.96 -2.29
CA TRP A 128 3.95 8.17 -3.10
C TRP A 128 3.42 6.75 -3.39
N ARG A 129 2.66 6.12 -2.47
CA ARG A 129 2.06 4.79 -2.69
C ARG A 129 1.06 4.84 -3.84
N THR A 130 0.32 5.94 -3.99
CA THR A 130 -0.63 6.15 -5.08
C THR A 130 0.06 6.32 -6.43
N GLU A 131 1.34 6.70 -6.47
CA GLU A 131 2.16 6.68 -7.70
C GLU A 131 2.61 5.26 -8.09
N VAL A 132 2.83 4.38 -7.11
CA VAL A 132 3.30 3.00 -7.36
C VAL A 132 2.17 2.09 -7.84
N VAL A 133 0.98 2.23 -7.28
CA VAL A 133 -0.20 1.40 -7.61
C VAL A 133 -0.48 1.31 -9.12
N PRO A 134 -0.56 2.40 -9.91
CA PRO A 134 -0.81 2.30 -11.34
C PRO A 134 0.30 1.55 -12.10
N ILE A 135 1.56 1.64 -11.62
CA ILE A 135 2.66 0.86 -12.20
C ILE A 135 2.49 -0.63 -11.87
N ALA A 136 2.16 -0.98 -10.63
CA ALA A 136 1.86 -2.36 -10.24
C ALA A 136 0.67 -2.93 -11.04
N ASN A 137 -0.37 -2.12 -11.27
CA ASN A 137 -1.52 -2.48 -12.10
C ASN A 137 -1.09 -2.75 -13.55
N SER A 138 -0.21 -1.92 -14.11
CA SER A 138 0.35 -2.11 -15.45
C SER A 138 1.24 -3.35 -15.56
N LEU A 139 2.11 -3.61 -14.57
CA LEU A 139 2.94 -4.82 -14.55
C LEU A 139 2.11 -6.10 -14.44
N ASN A 140 0.97 -6.04 -13.75
CA ASN A 140 0.02 -7.14 -13.58
C ASN A 140 -1.01 -7.27 -14.72
N GLY A 141 -1.11 -6.26 -15.58
CA GLY A 141 -2.04 -6.23 -16.72
C GLY A 141 -1.70 -7.23 -17.81
N GLU A 142 -2.53 -7.28 -18.84
CA GLU A 142 -2.30 -8.10 -20.04
C GLU A 142 -0.94 -7.74 -20.65
N GLN A 143 -0.13 -8.76 -21.00
CA GLN A 143 1.25 -8.61 -21.50
C GLN A 143 2.25 -8.01 -20.50
N GLY A 144 1.86 -7.71 -19.27
CA GLY A 144 2.77 -7.23 -18.23
C GLY A 144 3.72 -8.33 -17.73
N PRO A 145 4.94 -7.98 -17.28
CA PRO A 145 5.90 -8.98 -16.80
C PRO A 145 5.42 -9.73 -15.55
N LEU A 146 4.47 -9.19 -14.78
CA LEU A 146 3.86 -9.83 -13.61
C LEU A 146 2.39 -10.20 -13.85
N GLU A 147 2.01 -10.42 -15.11
CA GLU A 147 0.63 -10.67 -15.53
C GLU A 147 -0.12 -11.65 -14.62
N GLY A 148 -1.18 -11.15 -14.00
CA GLY A 148 -2.06 -11.93 -13.14
C GLY A 148 -1.46 -12.42 -11.81
N LEU A 149 -0.21 -12.09 -11.48
CA LEU A 149 0.47 -12.57 -10.26
C LEU A 149 0.26 -11.67 -9.04
N ILE A 150 -0.16 -10.41 -9.24
CA ILE A 150 -0.39 -9.44 -8.16
C ILE A 150 -1.85 -9.46 -7.70
N ASN A 151 -2.05 -9.69 -6.41
CA ASN A 151 -3.31 -9.59 -5.72
C ASN A 151 -3.66 -8.13 -5.41
N LEU A 152 -4.25 -7.45 -6.40
CA LEU A 152 -4.65 -6.04 -6.30
C LEU A 152 -5.70 -5.81 -5.20
N GLY A 153 -6.69 -6.70 -5.09
CA GLY A 153 -7.79 -6.55 -4.11
C GLY A 153 -7.51 -7.15 -2.73
N GLY A 154 -6.36 -7.80 -2.53
CA GLY A 154 -6.06 -8.53 -1.29
C GLY A 154 -7.06 -9.65 -0.98
N VAL A 155 -7.75 -10.17 -1.99
CA VAL A 155 -8.78 -11.22 -1.84
C VAL A 155 -8.08 -12.56 -1.63
N PRO A 156 -8.30 -13.25 -0.50
CA PRO A 156 -7.70 -14.58 -0.26
C PRO A 156 -8.13 -15.60 -1.32
N GLY A 157 -7.27 -16.57 -1.62
CA GLY A 157 -7.62 -17.73 -2.45
C GLY A 157 -7.51 -17.54 -3.98
N LEU A 158 -7.20 -16.34 -4.48
CA LEU A 158 -7.10 -16.06 -5.93
C LEU A 158 -5.87 -16.67 -6.64
N LYS A 159 -5.08 -17.53 -5.96
CA LYS A 159 -3.81 -18.07 -6.48
C LYS A 159 -2.87 -16.98 -7.05
N LYS A 160 -2.86 -15.81 -6.43
CA LYS A 160 -1.97 -14.69 -6.76
C LYS A 160 -0.89 -14.56 -5.67
N PRO A 161 0.37 -14.90 -5.95
CA PRO A 161 1.41 -15.00 -4.93
C PRO A 161 1.85 -13.63 -4.36
N ILE A 162 1.78 -12.57 -5.17
CA ILE A 162 2.31 -11.25 -4.81
C ILE A 162 1.18 -10.41 -4.20
N GLN A 163 1.33 -9.95 -2.97
CA GLN A 163 0.38 -9.00 -2.37
C GLN A 163 0.74 -7.58 -2.81
N LEU A 164 -0.24 -6.79 -3.30
CA LEU A 164 -0.01 -5.42 -3.75
C LEU A 164 0.68 -4.55 -2.70
N ASN A 165 0.20 -4.56 -1.44
CA ASN A 165 0.84 -3.81 -0.37
C ASN A 165 2.33 -4.21 -0.17
N GLY A 166 2.61 -5.52 -0.23
CA GLY A 166 3.99 -6.01 -0.12
C GLY A 166 4.87 -5.49 -1.25
N PHE A 167 4.35 -5.52 -2.48
CA PHE A 167 5.02 -5.00 -3.67
C PHE A 167 5.25 -3.48 -3.59
N VAL A 168 4.22 -2.68 -3.31
CA VAL A 168 4.30 -1.23 -3.15
C VAL A 168 5.31 -0.86 -2.06
N THR A 169 5.22 -1.49 -0.90
CA THR A 169 6.11 -1.22 0.24
C THR A 169 7.57 -1.53 -0.10
N SER A 170 7.83 -2.59 -0.85
CA SER A 170 9.19 -2.96 -1.22
C SER A 170 9.87 -1.99 -2.19
N LEU A 171 9.10 -1.20 -2.95
CA LEU A 171 9.61 -0.20 -3.88
C LEU A 171 9.96 1.14 -3.21
N LYS A 172 9.73 1.27 -1.89
CA LYS A 172 9.97 2.52 -1.16
C LYS A 172 11.37 3.09 -1.39
N SER A 173 12.41 2.27 -1.38
CA SER A 173 13.79 2.70 -1.60
C SER A 173 13.98 3.38 -2.97
N LEU A 174 13.35 2.82 -4.02
CA LEU A 174 13.39 3.38 -5.38
C LEU A 174 12.54 4.66 -5.48
N PHE A 175 11.36 4.69 -4.87
CA PHE A 175 10.48 5.87 -4.88
C PHE A 175 10.88 6.95 -3.87
N SER A 176 11.98 6.76 -3.13
CA SER A 176 12.64 7.80 -2.33
C SER A 176 13.99 8.21 -2.91
N ASN A 177 14.38 7.65 -4.07
CA ASN A 177 15.60 8.01 -4.77
C ASN A 177 15.40 9.33 -5.53
N GLU A 178 16.26 10.32 -5.30
CA GLU A 178 16.14 11.68 -5.85
C GLU A 178 16.09 11.72 -7.39
N HIS A 179 16.91 10.90 -8.06
CA HIS A 179 16.90 10.83 -9.51
C HIS A 179 15.62 10.15 -10.01
N PHE A 180 15.19 9.07 -9.35
CA PHE A 180 14.00 8.33 -9.78
C PHE A 180 12.70 9.09 -9.50
N THR A 181 12.60 9.82 -8.39
CA THR A 181 11.41 10.61 -8.04
C THR A 181 11.17 11.74 -9.02
N SER A 182 12.25 12.33 -9.56
CA SER A 182 12.19 13.37 -10.59
C SER A 182 11.68 12.89 -11.96
N LEU A 183 11.64 11.57 -12.20
CA LEU A 183 11.14 11.01 -13.45
C LEU A 183 9.63 11.18 -13.60
N THR A 184 9.19 11.28 -14.85
CA THR A 184 7.76 11.22 -15.20
C THR A 184 7.19 9.83 -14.85
N ALA A 185 5.87 9.76 -14.62
CA ALA A 185 5.18 8.50 -14.39
C ALA A 185 5.42 7.47 -15.52
N GLU A 186 5.53 7.96 -16.76
CA GLU A 186 5.88 7.15 -17.93
C GLU A 186 7.25 6.50 -17.78
N LYS A 187 8.29 7.28 -17.46
CA LYS A 187 9.66 6.78 -17.30
C LYS A 187 9.82 5.85 -16.10
N LYS A 188 9.14 6.13 -14.99
CA LYS A 188 9.06 5.22 -13.84
C LYS A 188 8.47 3.86 -14.24
N ARG A 189 7.42 3.88 -15.08
CA ARG A 189 6.78 2.67 -15.61
C ARG A 189 7.67 1.93 -16.60
N GLU A 190 8.27 2.62 -17.57
CA GLU A 190 9.20 2.05 -18.55
C GLU A 190 10.34 1.29 -17.85
N PHE A 191 10.98 1.92 -16.86
CA PHE A 191 12.07 1.28 -16.10
C PHE A 191 11.60 -0.01 -15.42
N LEU A 192 10.49 0.01 -14.68
CA LEU A 192 10.02 -1.16 -13.95
C LEU A 192 9.52 -2.27 -14.89
N HIS A 193 8.99 -1.94 -16.06
CA HIS A 193 8.66 -2.91 -17.11
C HIS A 193 9.91 -3.55 -17.71
N ALA A 194 10.92 -2.76 -18.06
CA ALA A 194 12.20 -3.27 -18.55
C ALA A 194 12.86 -4.19 -17.51
N TYR A 195 12.88 -3.75 -16.25
CA TYR A 195 13.46 -4.49 -15.13
C TYR A 195 12.78 -5.85 -14.91
N TRP A 196 11.47 -5.86 -14.65
CA TRP A 196 10.74 -7.10 -14.40
C TRP A 196 10.60 -7.96 -15.67
N GLY A 197 10.57 -7.33 -16.85
CA GLY A 197 10.58 -8.03 -18.13
C GLY A 197 11.86 -8.81 -18.36
N MET A 198 13.02 -8.23 -18.06
CA MET A 198 14.31 -8.94 -18.12
C MET A 198 14.37 -10.07 -17.09
N ILE A 199 13.89 -9.86 -15.86
CA ILE A 199 13.84 -10.95 -14.85
C ILE A 199 12.97 -12.12 -15.35
N ARG A 200 11.78 -11.83 -15.90
CA ARG A 200 10.91 -12.89 -16.44
C ARG A 200 11.53 -13.59 -17.65
N GLU A 201 12.33 -12.90 -18.45
CA GLU A 201 13.05 -13.51 -19.57
C GLU A 201 14.13 -14.51 -19.10
N ILE A 202 14.88 -14.18 -18.04
CA ILE A 202 16.01 -15.01 -17.60
C ILE A 202 15.61 -16.19 -16.70
N ILE A 203 14.49 -16.08 -15.95
CA ILE A 203 13.97 -17.11 -15.03
C ILE A 203 12.44 -17.29 -15.15
N PRO A 204 11.91 -17.62 -16.35
CA PRO A 204 10.48 -17.64 -16.64
C PRO A 204 9.67 -18.60 -15.76
N GLU A 205 10.23 -19.75 -15.40
CA GLU A 205 9.58 -20.81 -14.63
C GLU A 205 9.10 -20.35 -13.24
N THR A 206 9.68 -19.27 -12.73
CA THR A 206 9.32 -18.67 -11.43
C THR A 206 8.04 -17.85 -11.47
N PHE A 207 7.55 -17.52 -12.68
CA PHE A 207 6.33 -16.73 -12.93
C PHE A 207 5.15 -17.59 -13.40
N ASP A 208 5.40 -18.81 -13.85
CA ASP A 208 4.37 -19.69 -14.39
C ASP A 208 3.37 -20.15 -13.32
N LYS A 209 2.07 -20.10 -13.65
CA LYS A 209 0.96 -20.42 -12.73
C LYS A 209 1.05 -21.83 -12.13
N GLU A 210 1.72 -22.75 -12.81
CA GLU A 210 1.85 -24.16 -12.39
C GLU A 210 3.06 -24.42 -11.49
N SER A 211 4.06 -23.54 -11.49
CA SER A 211 5.35 -23.77 -10.84
C SER A 211 5.82 -22.64 -9.92
N TYR A 212 5.24 -21.43 -9.98
CA TYR A 212 5.70 -20.30 -9.15
C TYR A 212 5.74 -20.63 -7.66
N ASN A 213 4.87 -21.54 -7.21
CA ASN A 213 4.75 -21.95 -5.82
C ASN A 213 5.92 -22.83 -5.33
N LYS A 214 6.81 -23.27 -6.23
CA LYS A 214 8.06 -23.99 -5.93
C LYS A 214 9.24 -23.04 -5.70
N PHE A 215 9.06 -21.76 -6.01
CA PHE A 215 10.12 -20.75 -5.97
C PHE A 215 9.85 -19.66 -4.92
N LEU A 216 10.91 -19.00 -4.46
CA LEU A 216 10.86 -17.88 -3.51
C LEU A 216 10.71 -16.52 -4.21
N LEU A 217 10.90 -16.44 -5.53
CA LEU A 217 10.94 -15.20 -6.28
C LEU A 217 9.67 -14.36 -6.13
N THR A 218 8.50 -14.98 -6.29
CA THR A 218 7.20 -14.29 -6.18
C THR A 218 6.70 -14.19 -4.73
N LYS A 219 7.47 -14.70 -3.76
CA LYS A 219 7.18 -14.55 -2.33
C LYS A 219 7.79 -13.26 -1.79
N SER A 220 7.36 -12.86 -0.58
CA SER A 220 7.80 -11.60 0.04
C SER A 220 9.32 -11.42 0.05
N ILE A 221 10.11 -12.46 0.34
CA ILE A 221 11.58 -12.34 0.37
C ILE A 221 12.16 -12.02 -1.02
N GLY A 222 11.66 -12.66 -2.08
CA GLY A 222 12.07 -12.41 -3.46
C GLY A 222 11.64 -11.03 -3.95
N ILE A 223 10.37 -10.68 -3.76
CA ILE A 223 9.83 -9.36 -4.15
C ILE A 223 10.60 -8.23 -3.46
N TYR A 224 10.84 -8.33 -2.14
CA TYR A 224 11.56 -7.28 -1.43
C TYR A 224 13.02 -7.19 -1.86
N SER A 225 13.72 -8.31 -2.05
CA SER A 225 15.12 -8.28 -2.45
C SER A 225 15.29 -7.74 -3.87
N LEU A 226 14.48 -8.18 -4.84
CA LEU A 226 14.52 -7.72 -6.22
C LEU A 226 14.12 -6.25 -6.36
N ASN A 227 13.03 -5.80 -5.71
CA ASN A 227 12.65 -4.37 -5.77
C ASN A 227 13.67 -3.45 -5.08
N ASN A 228 14.40 -3.93 -4.07
CA ASN A 228 15.54 -3.17 -3.53
C ASN A 228 16.71 -3.14 -4.50
N LEU A 229 17.03 -4.27 -5.14
CA LEU A 229 18.07 -4.35 -6.15
C LEU A 229 17.78 -3.44 -7.35
N ALA A 230 16.51 -3.23 -7.70
CA ALA A 230 16.12 -2.29 -8.76
C ALA A 230 16.64 -0.86 -8.51
N ASN A 231 16.62 -0.38 -7.27
CA ASN A 231 17.21 0.92 -6.90
C ASN A 231 18.73 0.94 -7.08
N ASP A 232 19.40 -0.13 -6.66
CA ASP A 232 20.85 -0.24 -6.77
C ASP A 232 21.29 -0.29 -8.25
N ILE A 233 20.60 -1.08 -9.08
CA ILE A 233 20.83 -1.16 -10.53
C ILE A 233 20.54 0.18 -11.21
N PHE A 234 19.44 0.85 -10.87
CA PHE A 234 19.12 2.17 -11.43
C PHE A 234 20.27 3.17 -11.20
N ASN A 235 20.80 3.23 -9.97
CA ASN A 235 21.95 4.08 -9.66
C ASN A 235 23.22 3.67 -10.40
N HIS A 236 23.47 2.36 -10.56
CA HIS A 236 24.61 1.88 -11.33
C HIS A 236 24.54 2.26 -12.81
N CYS A 237 23.36 2.17 -13.43
CA CYS A 237 23.14 2.64 -14.81
C CYS A 237 23.45 4.13 -14.94
N LEU A 238 22.95 4.97 -14.02
CA LEU A 238 23.24 6.41 -14.03
C LEU A 238 24.74 6.70 -13.88
N ASN A 239 25.41 6.05 -12.92
CA ASN A 239 26.84 6.24 -12.69
C ASN A 239 27.70 5.83 -13.90
N ARG A 240 27.28 4.81 -14.65
CA ARG A 240 27.96 4.34 -15.85
C ARG A 240 27.47 5.03 -17.14
N HIS A 241 26.57 6.01 -17.04
CA HIS A 241 25.98 6.72 -18.17
C HIS A 241 25.29 5.78 -19.19
N VAL A 242 24.69 4.71 -18.68
CA VAL A 242 23.94 3.71 -19.44
C VAL A 242 22.45 4.00 -19.26
N ASP A 243 21.67 3.92 -20.34
CA ASP A 243 20.22 4.12 -20.29
C ASP A 243 19.52 2.99 -19.51
N PRO A 244 18.91 3.26 -18.34
CA PRO A 244 18.23 2.24 -17.53
C PRO A 244 16.88 1.81 -18.11
N PHE A 245 16.32 2.53 -19.08
CA PHE A 245 15.00 2.24 -19.66
C PHE A 245 15.06 1.18 -20.76
N LEU A 246 16.27 0.88 -21.26
CA LEU A 246 16.48 -0.17 -22.25
C LEU A 246 16.71 -1.51 -21.57
N LYS A 247 15.81 -2.47 -21.83
CA LYS A 247 15.85 -3.81 -21.26
C LYS A 247 17.22 -4.50 -21.42
N GLU A 248 17.85 -4.37 -22.60
CA GLU A 248 19.17 -4.98 -22.88
C GLU A 248 20.28 -4.44 -21.98
N ASN A 249 20.22 -3.17 -21.60
CA ASN A 249 21.22 -2.57 -20.70
C ASN A 249 21.12 -3.12 -19.27
N LEU A 250 19.96 -3.67 -18.89
CA LEU A 250 19.75 -4.31 -17.59
C LEU A 250 20.23 -5.76 -17.57
N ARG A 251 20.51 -6.34 -18.75
CA ARG A 251 20.82 -7.77 -18.90
C ARG A 251 22.07 -8.18 -18.12
N SER A 252 23.19 -7.45 -18.27
CA SER A 252 24.44 -7.78 -17.58
C SER A 252 24.29 -7.76 -16.05
N TYR A 253 23.53 -6.80 -15.51
CA TYR A 253 23.25 -6.71 -14.08
C TYR A 253 22.34 -7.83 -13.57
N LEU A 254 21.37 -8.28 -14.39
CA LEU A 254 20.35 -9.24 -13.97
C LEU A 254 20.71 -10.69 -14.30
N TYR A 255 21.52 -10.95 -15.32
CA TYR A 255 21.93 -12.29 -15.73
C TYR A 255 22.47 -13.17 -14.60
N PRO A 256 23.22 -12.65 -13.60
CA PRO A 256 23.68 -13.44 -12.45
C PRO A 256 22.53 -14.11 -11.67
N LEU A 257 21.33 -13.51 -11.69
CA LEU A 257 20.13 -14.07 -11.04
C LEU A 257 19.65 -15.37 -11.68
N LYS A 258 20.01 -15.63 -12.94
CA LYS A 258 19.65 -16.86 -13.66
C LYS A 258 20.22 -18.10 -13.00
N ASN A 259 21.43 -17.99 -12.45
CA ASN A 259 22.12 -19.09 -11.78
C ASN A 259 21.85 -19.12 -10.27
N PHE A 260 21.09 -18.16 -9.75
CA PHE A 260 20.72 -18.14 -8.35
C PHE A 260 19.65 -19.20 -8.07
N ASP A 261 19.84 -19.96 -6.99
CA ASP A 261 18.84 -20.96 -6.58
C ASP A 261 17.63 -20.26 -5.94
N TRP A 262 16.51 -20.25 -6.65
CA TRP A 262 15.23 -19.71 -6.20
C TRP A 262 14.32 -20.75 -5.52
N SER A 263 14.72 -22.02 -5.45
CA SER A 263 13.92 -23.10 -4.86
C SER A 263 13.57 -22.84 -3.40
N ILE A 264 12.37 -23.19 -2.97
CA ILE A 264 11.96 -23.02 -1.56
C ILE A 264 12.78 -23.89 -0.61
N GLU A 265 13.29 -25.02 -1.08
CA GLU A 265 13.95 -26.01 -0.23
C GLU A 265 15.44 -25.75 -0.08
N THR A 266 16.10 -25.35 -1.16
CA THR A 266 17.57 -25.33 -1.25
C THR A 266 18.15 -23.92 -1.34
N SER A 267 17.31 -22.92 -1.64
CA SER A 267 17.78 -21.55 -1.80
C SER A 267 18.45 -21.03 -0.52
N PRO A 268 19.53 -20.25 -0.64
CA PRO A 268 20.07 -19.49 0.47
C PRO A 268 19.03 -18.55 1.13
N PHE A 269 17.94 -18.22 0.44
CA PHE A 269 16.84 -17.43 0.98
C PHE A 269 15.85 -18.24 1.82
N ALA A 270 15.85 -19.58 1.76
CA ALA A 270 14.88 -20.43 2.43
C ALA A 270 14.89 -20.23 3.96
N ILE A 271 16.06 -19.93 4.53
CA ILE A 271 16.24 -19.68 5.97
C ILE A 271 15.97 -18.23 6.38
N LEU A 272 15.72 -17.33 5.43
CA LEU A 272 15.57 -15.90 5.68
C LEU A 272 14.12 -15.54 5.96
N ALA A 273 13.89 -14.89 7.10
CA ALA A 273 12.55 -14.44 7.49
C ALA A 273 12.56 -13.03 8.09
N GLY A 274 11.42 -12.35 7.95
CA GLY A 274 11.18 -11.02 8.52
C GLY A 274 12.11 -9.93 7.97
N LYS A 275 12.14 -8.77 8.64
CA LYS A 275 12.89 -7.59 8.20
C LYS A 275 14.41 -7.84 8.13
N LYS A 276 14.95 -8.60 9.08
CA LYS A 276 16.38 -8.97 9.09
C LYS A 276 16.74 -9.87 7.91
N GLY A 277 15.88 -10.86 7.61
CA GLY A 277 16.03 -11.72 6.44
C GLY A 277 16.02 -10.92 5.14
N VAL A 278 15.08 -9.98 4.98
CA VAL A 278 15.03 -9.08 3.82
C VAL A 278 16.31 -8.28 3.65
N LYS A 279 16.86 -7.71 4.74
CA LYS A 279 18.13 -6.97 4.69
C LYS A 279 19.28 -7.87 4.22
N ARG A 280 19.37 -9.09 4.76
CA ARG A 280 20.40 -10.04 4.34
C ARG A 280 20.24 -10.48 2.88
N ALA A 281 19.00 -10.75 2.45
CA ALA A 281 18.68 -11.08 1.06
C ALA A 281 19.11 -9.96 0.10
N LYS A 282 18.88 -8.69 0.48
CA LYS A 282 19.37 -7.53 -0.28
C LYS A 282 20.90 -7.55 -0.42
N GLU A 283 21.62 -7.72 0.69
CA GLU A 283 23.10 -7.76 0.68
C GLU A 283 23.62 -8.86 -0.25
N MET A 284 23.03 -10.05 -0.18
CA MET A 284 23.39 -11.19 -1.04
C MET A 284 23.14 -10.91 -2.52
N MET A 285 22.04 -10.22 -2.86
CA MET A 285 21.74 -9.84 -4.24
C MET A 285 22.73 -8.82 -4.79
N ILE A 286 23.13 -7.83 -3.98
CA ILE A 286 24.14 -6.84 -4.37
C ILE A 286 25.50 -7.52 -4.58
N GLU A 287 25.90 -8.43 -3.68
CA GLU A 287 27.14 -9.19 -3.81
C GLU A 287 27.14 -10.01 -5.11
N LEU A 288 26.02 -10.68 -5.43
CA LEU A 288 25.88 -11.45 -6.66
C LEU A 288 26.06 -10.60 -7.92
N VAL A 289 25.46 -9.41 -7.97
CA VAL A 289 25.60 -8.50 -9.11
C VAL A 289 27.02 -7.93 -9.22
N LYS A 290 27.64 -7.56 -8.09
CA LYS A 290 29.03 -7.04 -8.08
C LYS A 290 30.07 -8.07 -8.53
N VAL A 291 29.93 -9.33 -8.12
CA VAL A 291 30.86 -10.40 -8.52
C VAL A 291 30.80 -10.62 -10.04
N ALA A 292 29.63 -10.51 -10.65
CA ALA A 292 29.49 -10.62 -12.09
C ALA A 292 30.16 -9.47 -12.85
N GLU A 293 30.09 -8.24 -12.33
CA GLU A 293 30.77 -7.08 -12.92
C GLU A 293 32.30 -7.22 -12.93
N VAL A 294 32.89 -7.93 -11.96
CA VAL A 294 34.35 -8.16 -11.89
C VAL A 294 34.80 -9.23 -12.90
N ASN A 295 33.93 -10.17 -13.25
CA ASN A 295 34.27 -11.25 -14.18
C ASN A 295 34.07 -10.88 -15.66
N GLU A 296 33.42 -9.75 -15.96
CA GLU A 296 33.25 -9.20 -17.31
C GLU A 296 34.26 -8.06 -17.64
N ALA A 297 35.06 -7.62 -16.67
CA ALA A 297 36.08 -6.57 -16.82
C ALA A 297 37.48 -7.16 -17.06
#